data_AF-A0A9W4T6W4-F1
#
_entry.id   AF-A0A9W4T6W4-F1
#
_cell.length_a   1.000
_cell.length_b   1.000
_cell.length_c   1.000
_cell.angle_alpha   90.00
_cell.angle_beta   90.00
_cell.angle_gamma   90.00
#
_symmetry.space_group_name_H-M   'P 1'
#
loop_
_entity.id
_entity.type
_entity.pdbx_description
1 polymer ?
#
loop_
_entity_poly.entity_id
_entity_poly.type
_entity_poly.pdbx_seq_one_letter_code
_entity_poly.pdbx_strand_id
1 'polypeptide(L)' 'EPIQAYLSNYAVPVIADWPGQYFIRKAIAQRLLLNNETIPPFVMSFLPIMGPLHVSLNA' A
#
# COMPACT_ATOMS: atom_id res chain seq x y z
N GLU A 1 -16.89 -11.68 -6.23
CA GLU A 1 -16.10 -10.59 -6.85
C GLU A 1 -14.66 -11.05 -7.07
N PRO A 2 -14.13 -11.03 -8.30
CA PRO A 2 -12.69 -11.18 -8.51
C PRO A 2 -11.98 -10.04 -7.78
N ILE A 3 -10.95 -10.36 -7.00
CA ILE A 3 -10.26 -9.41 -6.10
C ILE A 3 -9.80 -8.12 -6.80
N GLN A 4 -9.50 -8.20 -8.08
CA GLN A 4 -9.10 -7.06 -8.93
C GLN A 4 -10.23 -6.06 -9.15
N ALA A 5 -11.48 -6.52 -9.30
CA ALA A 5 -12.64 -5.65 -9.42
C ALA A 5 -12.88 -4.89 -8.10
N TYR A 6 -12.70 -5.57 -6.96
CA TYR A 6 -12.76 -4.92 -5.66
C TYR A 6 -11.69 -3.83 -5.51
N LEU A 7 -10.41 -4.16 -5.73
CA LEU A 7 -9.30 -3.19 -5.57
C LEU A 7 -9.38 -2.01 -6.54
N SER A 8 -10.03 -2.18 -7.69
CA SER A 8 -10.23 -1.06 -8.63
C SER A 8 -11.29 -0.05 -8.16
N ASN A 9 -12.17 -0.44 -7.23
CA ASN A 9 -13.31 0.37 -6.79
C ASN A 9 -13.16 0.91 -5.37
N TYR A 10 -12.24 0.37 -4.57
CA TYR A 10 -12.12 0.69 -3.15
C TYR A 10 -10.70 1.08 -2.78
N ALA A 11 -10.56 2.05 -1.89
CA ALA A 11 -9.30 2.31 -1.20
C ALA A 11 -9.15 1.37 0.00
N VAL A 12 -8.01 0.70 0.10
CA VAL A 12 -7.73 -0.32 1.12
C VAL A 12 -6.62 0.19 2.05
N PRO A 13 -6.96 0.58 3.29
CA PRO A 13 -5.94 0.95 4.26
C PRO A 13 -5.08 -0.26 4.64
N VAL A 14 -3.76 -0.08 4.65
CA VAL A 14 -2.78 -1.12 5.03
C VAL A 14 -1.76 -0.58 6.03
N ILE A 15 -1.46 -1.37 7.06
CA ILE A 15 -0.51 -1.04 8.13
C ILE A 15 0.91 -1.25 7.61
N ALA A 16 1.43 -0.25 6.92
CA ALA A 16 2.66 -0.38 6.14
C ALA A 16 3.94 -0.07 6.94
N ASP A 17 3.88 -0.01 8.27
CA ASP A 17 5.02 0.24 9.17
C ASP A 17 5.76 -1.05 9.59
N TRP A 18 5.21 -2.22 9.27
CA TRP A 18 5.88 -3.50 9.49
C TRP A 18 6.98 -3.79 8.46
N PRO A 19 8.16 -4.33 8.85
CA PRO A 19 9.25 -4.66 7.93
C PRO A 19 8.82 -5.59 6.77
N GLY A 20 7.90 -6.53 7.04
CA GLY A 20 7.35 -7.44 6.03
C GLY A 20 6.48 -6.77 4.96
N GLN A 21 6.00 -5.53 5.20
CA GLN A 21 5.15 -4.77 4.28
C GLN A 21 5.91 -3.70 3.48
N TYR A 22 7.24 -3.66 3.59
CA TYR A 22 8.11 -2.75 2.82
C TYR A 22 7.84 -2.79 1.31
N PHE A 23 7.50 -3.97 0.78
CA PHE A 23 7.23 -4.16 -0.65
C PHE A 23 6.03 -3.35 -1.17
N ILE A 24 4.99 -3.13 -0.35
CA ILE A 24 3.81 -2.37 -0.76
C ILE A 24 4.18 -0.90 -0.96
N ARG A 25 4.89 -0.29 0.02
CA ARG A 25 5.38 1.09 -0.11
C ARG A 25 6.28 1.25 -1.33
N LYS A 26 7.17 0.29 -1.56
CA LYS A 26 8.07 0.30 -2.72
C LYS A 26 7.29 0.22 -4.03
N ALA A 27 6.29 -0.65 -4.12
CA ALA A 27 5.48 -0.79 -5.33
C ALA A 27 4.67 0.48 -5.62
N ILE A 28 4.05 1.10 -4.61
CA ILE A 28 3.36 2.39 -4.74
C ILE A 28 4.32 3.48 -5.22
N ALA A 29 5.50 3.60 -4.59
CA ALA A 29 6.50 4.59 -4.96
C ALA A 29 7.01 4.39 -6.40
N GLN A 30 7.28 3.15 -6.81
CA GLN A 30 7.68 2.82 -8.18
C GLN A 30 6.60 3.20 -9.20
N ARG A 31 5.33 2.96 -8.89
CA ARG A 31 4.21 3.31 -9.79
C ARG A 31 3.98 4.82 -9.84
N LEU A 32 3.97 5.50 -8.69
CA LEU A 32 3.58 6.91 -8.57
C LEU A 32 4.71 7.89 -8.92
N LEU A 33 5.94 7.59 -8.51
CA LEU A 33 7.07 8.52 -8.65
C LEU A 33 7.92 8.25 -9.90
N LEU A 34 7.99 6.98 -10.33
CA LEU A 34 8.80 6.56 -11.47
C LEU A 34 7.96 6.15 -12.68
N ASN A 35 6.63 6.31 -12.60
CA ASN A 35 5.67 5.86 -13.63
C ASN A 35 5.95 4.44 -14.13
N ASN A 36 6.37 3.54 -13.22
CA ASN A 36 6.77 2.20 -13.62
C ASN A 36 5.53 1.36 -13.98
N GLU A 37 5.30 1.20 -15.29
CA GLU A 37 4.11 0.54 -15.81
C GLU A 37 4.06 -0.97 -15.52
N THR A 38 5.21 -1.58 -15.18
CA THR A 38 5.31 -3.00 -14.82
C THR A 38 4.62 -3.32 -13.48
N ILE A 39 4.43 -2.31 -12.62
CA ILE A 39 3.69 -2.46 -11.37
C ILE A 39 2.20 -2.41 -11.68
N PRO A 40 1.40 -3.40 -11.27
CA PRO A 40 -0.03 -3.41 -11.52
C PRO A 40 -0.76 -2.18 -10.94
N PRO A 41 -1.75 -1.60 -11.64
CA PRO A 41 -2.43 -0.40 -11.21
C PRO A 41 -3.23 -0.58 -9.91
N PHE A 42 -3.67 -1.80 -9.59
CA PHE A 42 -4.39 -2.09 -8.35
C PHE A 42 -3.57 -1.75 -7.10
N VAL A 43 -2.23 -1.67 -7.20
CA VAL A 43 -1.37 -1.29 -6.07
C VAL A 43 -1.72 0.10 -5.55
N MET A 44 -2.25 0.98 -6.41
CA MET A 44 -2.70 2.33 -6.03
C MET A 44 -3.95 2.34 -5.16
N SER A 45 -4.65 1.22 -5.03
CA SER A 45 -5.77 1.08 -4.09
C SER A 45 -5.30 1.04 -2.64
N PHE A 46 -4.04 0.65 -2.38
CA PHE A 46 -3.52 0.53 -1.03
C PHE A 46 -3.10 1.90 -0.47
N LEU A 47 -3.69 2.25 0.67
CA LEU A 47 -3.32 3.45 1.43
C LEU A 47 -2.45 3.04 2.62
N PRO A 48 -1.13 3.30 2.57
CA PRO A 48 -0.26 3.00 3.70
C PRO A 48 -0.60 3.94 4.87
N ILE A 49 -1.06 3.36 5.97
CA ILE A 49 -1.31 4.07 7.22
C ILE A 49 -0.19 3.71 8.20
N MET A 50 0.30 4.71 8.93
CA MET A 50 1.11 4.47 10.13
C MET A 50 0.17 4.12 11.27
N GLY A 51 0.27 2.90 11.79
CA GLY A 51 -0.63 2.44 12.84
C GLY A 51 -0.37 3.22 14.14
N PRO A 52 -1.41 3.57 14.92
CA PRO A 52 -1.24 4.15 16.25
C PRO A 52 -0.42 3.24 17.18
N LEU A 53 -0.36 1.94 16.88
CA LEU A 53 0.48 0.98 17.60
C LEU A 53 1.98 1.33 17.50
N HIS A 54 2.48 1.79 16.35
CA HIS A 54 3.90 2.15 16.20
C HIS A 54 4.26 3.42 16.99
N VAL A 55 3.35 4.37 17.07
CA VAL A 55 3.52 5.59 17.88
C VAL A 55 3.47 5.25 19.38
N SER A 56 2.58 4.32 19.77
CA SER A 56 2.41 3.92 21.17
C SER A 56 3.53 3.00 21.69
N LEU A 57 4.17 2.20 20.83
CA LEU A 57 5.26 1.27 21.20
C LEU A 57 6.66 1.91 21.19
N ASN A 58 6.82 3.10 20.59
CA ASN A 58 8.07 3.88 20.64
C ASN A 58 8.01 5.05 21.64
N ALA A 59 6.97 5.09 22.48
CA ALA A 59 6.84 6.03 23.59
C ALA A 59 7.54 5.51 24.85
#